data_AF-A0A2X3YEH6-F1
#
_entry.id   AF-A0A2X3YEH6-F1
#
_cell.length_a   1.000
_cell.length_b   1.000
_cell.length_c   1.000
_cell.angle_alpha   90.00
_cell.angle_beta   90.00
_cell.angle_gamma   90.00
#
_symmetry.space_group_name_H-M   'P 1'
#
loop_
_entity.id
_entity.type
_entity.pdbx_description
1 polymer ?
#
loop_
_entity_poly.entity_id
_entity_poly.type
_entity_poly.pdbx_seq_one_letter_code
_entity_poly.pdbx_strand_id
1 'polypeptide(L)'
;MAEKTEQTKTVQLTVEELQSLGCRLSNILKTIKLDQVAQAGVSLSKDWESFIFTDIATSYLSSSYEVFETIIAELDDIASQLLECDDAEELEGFRNGR
;
A
#
# COMPACT_ATOMS: atom_id res chain seq x y z
N MET A 1 -35.44 26.17 5.61
CA MET A 1 -34.70 24.90 5.71
C MET A 1 -34.32 24.54 4.28
N ALA A 2 -33.06 24.71 3.90
CA ALA A 2 -32.62 24.34 2.55
C ALA A 2 -32.56 22.82 2.50
N GLU A 3 -33.30 22.21 1.59
CA GLU A 3 -33.14 20.80 1.23
C GLU A 3 -31.69 20.61 0.82
N LYS A 4 -30.94 19.88 1.64
CA LYS A 4 -29.61 19.39 1.26
C LYS A 4 -29.89 18.31 0.24
N THR A 5 -29.98 18.70 -1.04
CA THR A 5 -29.98 17.75 -2.15
C THR A 5 -28.71 16.94 -1.99
N GLU A 6 -28.83 15.72 -1.47
CA GLU A 6 -27.75 14.74 -1.52
C GLU A 6 -27.52 14.47 -3.00
N GLN A 7 -26.67 15.28 -3.62
CA GLN A 7 -26.09 14.97 -4.91
C GLN A 7 -25.36 13.65 -4.69
N THR A 8 -25.95 12.58 -5.21
CA THR A 8 -25.29 11.30 -5.36
C THR A 8 -24.03 11.57 -6.18
N LYS A 9 -22.89 11.70 -5.50
CA LYS A 9 -21.59 11.82 -6.16
C LYS A 9 -21.38 10.54 -6.95
N THR A 10 -21.37 10.66 -8.28
CA THR A 10 -21.17 9.53 -9.18
C THR A 10 -19.70 9.16 -9.13
N VAL A 11 -19.39 7.95 -8.65
CA VAL A 11 -18.04 7.40 -8.71
C VAL A 11 -17.68 7.15 -10.18
N GLN A 12 -16.56 7.71 -10.62
CA GLN A 12 -16.06 7.67 -12.00
C GLN A 12 -15.09 6.53 -12.28
N LEU A 13 -14.64 5.83 -11.23
CA LEU A 13 -13.89 4.60 -11.36
C LEU A 13 -14.77 3.49 -11.95
N THR A 14 -14.23 2.75 -12.91
CA THR A 14 -14.88 1.56 -13.45
C THR A 14 -14.82 0.41 -12.45
N VAL A 15 -15.64 -0.61 -12.67
CA VAL A 15 -15.60 -1.83 -11.86
C VAL A 15 -14.22 -2.50 -11.99
N GLU A 16 -13.63 -2.50 -13.17
CA GLU A 16 -12.30 -3.05 -13.43
C GLU A 16 -11.20 -2.28 -12.69
N GLU A 17 -11.29 -0.95 -12.60
CA GLU A 17 -10.34 -0.13 -11.84
C GLU A 17 -10.47 -0.38 -10.34
N LEU A 18 -11.68 -0.46 -9.81
CA LEU A 18 -11.90 -0.82 -8.40
C LEU A 18 -11.37 -2.22 -8.07
N GLN A 19 -11.54 -3.18 -8.99
CA GLN A 19 -10.95 -4.52 -8.84
C GLN A 19 -9.42 -4.48 -8.86
N SER A 20 -8.83 -3.67 -9.74
CA SER A 20 -7.38 -3.46 -9.80
C SER A 20 -6.84 -2.89 -8.48
N LEU A 21 -7.48 -1.85 -7.93
CA LEU A 21 -7.14 -1.28 -6.62
C LEU A 21 -7.25 -2.33 -5.51
N GLY A 22 -8.32 -3.12 -5.49
CA GLY A 22 -8.48 -4.23 -4.54
C GLY A 22 -7.38 -5.30 -4.65
N CYS A 23 -6.96 -5.64 -5.87
CA CYS A 23 -5.84 -6.54 -6.11
C CYS A 23 -4.51 -5.96 -5.59
N ARG A 24 -4.24 -4.67 -5.84
CA ARG A 24 -3.05 -3.98 -5.35
C ARG A 24 -3.01 -3.94 -3.82
N LEU A 25 -4.12 -3.55 -3.18
CA LEU A 25 -4.27 -3.61 -1.71
C LEU A 25 -4.01 -5.02 -1.16
N SER A 26 -4.57 -6.05 -1.82
CA SER A 26 -4.35 -7.44 -1.42
C SER A 26 -2.88 -7.85 -1.51
N ASN A 27 -2.14 -7.34 -2.49
CA ASN A 27 -0.71 -7.60 -2.62
C ASN A 27 0.09 -6.87 -1.53
N ILE A 28 -0.25 -5.62 -1.20
CA ILE A 28 0.35 -4.89 -0.07
C ILE A 28 0.19 -5.69 1.23
N LEU A 29 -1.02 -6.19 1.50
CA LEU A 29 -1.28 -7.02 2.69
C LEU A 29 -0.44 -8.31 2.72
N LYS A 30 -0.25 -8.97 1.56
CA LYS A 30 0.63 -10.13 1.46
C LYS A 30 2.09 -9.75 1.76
N THR A 31 2.58 -8.62 1.23
CA THR A 31 3.93 -8.13 1.49
C THR A 31 4.14 -7.83 2.97
N ILE A 32 3.21 -7.13 3.62
CA ILE A 32 3.24 -6.90 5.08
C ILE A 32 3.27 -8.24 5.83
N LYS A 33 2.49 -9.22 5.39
CA LYS A 33 2.47 -10.53 6.04
C LYS A 33 3.80 -11.27 5.91
N LEU A 34 4.48 -11.16 4.77
CA LEU A 34 5.82 -11.73 4.56
C LEU A 34 6.87 -11.01 5.41
N ASP A 35 6.80 -9.68 5.51
CA ASP A 35 7.69 -8.90 6.37
C ASP A 35 7.56 -9.30 7.85
N GLN A 36 6.34 -9.52 8.34
CA GLN A 36 6.11 -10.05 9.70
C GLN A 36 6.78 -11.42 9.93
N VAL A 37 6.78 -12.29 8.92
CA VAL A 37 7.45 -13.60 9.00
C VAL A 37 8.98 -13.41 9.03
N ALA A 38 9.52 -12.51 8.20
CA ALA A 38 10.94 -12.18 8.20
C ALA A 38 11.38 -11.61 9.56
N GLN A 39 10.59 -10.68 10.13
CA GLN A 39 10.83 -10.10 11.45
C GLN A 39 10.82 -11.15 12.58
N ALA A 40 9.92 -12.15 12.49
CA ALA A 40 9.92 -13.28 13.41
C ALA A 40 11.20 -14.12 13.27
N GLY A 41 11.69 -14.34 12.04
CA GLY A 41 12.96 -15.00 11.76
C GLY A 41 14.17 -14.29 12.38
N VAL A 42 14.24 -12.95 12.25
CA VAL A 42 15.26 -12.11 12.91
C VAL A 42 15.16 -12.23 14.43
N SER A 43 13.96 -12.31 14.97
CA SER A 43 13.75 -12.43 16.42
C SER A 43 14.22 -13.79 16.94
N LEU A 44 13.96 -14.87 16.20
CA LEU A 44 14.40 -16.23 16.55
C LEU A 44 15.92 -16.40 16.48
N SER A 45 16.58 -15.72 15.54
CA SER A 45 18.04 -15.84 15.40
C SER A 45 18.83 -15.21 16.56
N LYS A 46 18.20 -14.35 17.37
CA LYS A 46 18.81 -13.74 18.57
C LYS A 46 19.33 -14.77 19.56
N ASP A 47 18.61 -15.89 19.69
CA ASP A 47 18.91 -16.93 20.69
C ASP A 47 19.93 -17.97 20.19
N TRP A 48 20.42 -17.83 18.96
CA TRP A 48 21.33 -18.79 18.32
C TRP A 48 22.81 -18.41 18.50
N GLU A 49 23.38 -17.70 17.53
CA GLU A 49 24.78 -17.31 17.52
C GLU A 49 24.88 -15.84 17.11
N SER A 50 25.71 -15.06 17.81
CA SER A 50 25.79 -13.60 17.62
C SER A 50 26.13 -13.20 16.18
N PHE A 51 26.93 -14.01 15.49
CA PHE A 51 27.28 -13.78 14.08
C PHE A 51 26.05 -13.96 13.18
N ILE A 52 25.33 -15.08 13.34
CA ILE A 52 24.11 -15.41 12.57
C ILE A 52 23.03 -14.34 12.80
N PHE A 53 22.83 -13.92 14.06
CA PHE A 53 21.90 -12.84 14.37
C PHE A 53 22.28 -11.54 13.64
N THR A 54 23.56 -11.14 13.70
CA THR A 54 24.03 -9.89 13.10
C THR A 54 23.84 -9.89 11.59
N ASP A 55 24.16 -11.00 10.91
CA ASP A 55 24.02 -11.14 9.46
C ASP A 55 22.55 -11.06 9.02
N ILE A 56 21.67 -11.80 9.69
CA ILE A 56 20.22 -11.81 9.41
C ILE A 56 19.60 -10.44 9.70
N ALA A 57 19.93 -9.83 10.84
CA ALA A 57 19.40 -8.52 11.22
C ALA A 57 19.86 -7.42 10.27
N THR A 58 21.14 -7.43 9.85
CA THR A 58 21.67 -6.45 8.88
C THR A 58 20.98 -6.61 7.53
N SER A 59 20.83 -7.84 7.06
CA SER A 59 20.14 -8.13 5.80
C SER A 59 18.69 -7.67 5.83
N TYR A 60 17.93 -8.03 6.89
CA TYR A 60 16.55 -7.59 7.06
C TYR A 60 16.42 -6.07 7.09
N LEU A 61 17.25 -5.38 7.89
CA LEU A 61 17.21 -3.92 7.99
C LEU A 61 17.54 -3.24 6.67
N SER A 62 18.49 -3.79 5.88
CA SER A 62 18.83 -3.23 4.57
C SER A 62 17.67 -3.30 3.57
N SER A 63 16.87 -4.37 3.59
CA SER A 63 15.73 -4.52 2.68
C SER A 63 14.43 -3.91 3.20
N SER A 64 14.24 -3.83 4.52
CA SER A 64 12.96 -3.45 5.14
C SER A 64 12.57 -2.00 4.81
N TYR A 65 13.54 -1.08 4.76
CA TYR A 65 13.29 0.31 4.36
C TYR A 65 12.73 0.42 2.93
N GLU A 66 13.35 -0.26 1.97
CA GLU A 66 12.89 -0.24 0.57
C GLU A 66 11.48 -0.85 0.41
N VAL A 67 11.18 -1.91 1.18
CA VAL A 67 9.86 -2.52 1.22
C VAL A 67 8.82 -1.54 1.77
N PHE A 68 9.13 -0.82 2.85
CA PHE A 68 8.20 0.17 3.41
C PHE A 68 7.97 1.37 2.51
N GLU A 69 9.01 1.91 1.88
CA GLU A 69 8.88 2.98 0.88
C GLU A 69 7.95 2.55 -0.26
N THR A 70 8.12 1.32 -0.76
CA THR A 70 7.26 0.77 -1.82
C THR A 70 5.80 0.65 -1.36
N ILE A 71 5.57 0.17 -0.13
CA ILE A 71 4.22 0.06 0.44
C ILE A 71 3.57 1.44 0.58
N ILE A 72 4.31 2.43 1.09
CA ILE A 72 3.80 3.79 1.29
C ILE A 72 3.42 4.41 -0.05
N ALA A 73 4.29 4.32 -1.05
CA ALA A 73 4.02 4.85 -2.39
C ALA A 73 2.77 4.21 -3.02
N GLU A 74 2.63 2.88 -2.94
CA GLU A 74 1.46 2.18 -3.48
C GLU A 74 0.16 2.53 -2.71
N LEU A 75 0.22 2.70 -1.39
CA LEU A 75 -0.94 3.12 -0.60
C LEU A 75 -1.37 4.55 -0.93
N ASP A 76 -0.40 5.45 -1.10
CA ASP A 76 -0.65 6.86 -1.44
C ASP A 76 -1.27 6.99 -2.84
N ASP A 77 -0.76 6.21 -3.80
CA ASP A 77 -1.31 6.11 -5.15
C ASP A 77 -2.76 5.61 -5.16
N ILE A 78 -3.05 4.54 -4.40
CA ILE A 78 -4.41 4.01 -4.24
C ILE A 78 -5.33 5.04 -3.55
N ALA A 79 -4.84 5.70 -2.50
CA ALA A 79 -5.61 6.70 -1.77
C ALA A 79 -5.97 7.89 -2.66
N SER A 80 -5.03 8.37 -3.48
CA SER A 80 -5.24 9.46 -4.43
C SER A 80 -6.34 9.11 -5.43
N GLN A 81 -6.28 7.92 -6.05
CA GLN A 81 -7.33 7.47 -6.98
C GLN A 81 -8.72 7.36 -6.32
N LEU A 82 -8.77 6.96 -5.06
CA LEU A 82 -10.02 6.86 -4.30
C LEU A 82 -10.55 8.23 -3.84
N LEU A 83 -9.67 9.19 -3.56
CA LEU A 83 -10.05 10.56 -3.20
C LEU A 83 -10.57 11.35 -4.39
N GLU A 84 -9.92 11.19 -5.55
CA GLU A 84 -10.27 11.85 -6.81
C GLU A 84 -11.38 11.09 -7.56
N CYS A 85 -11.95 10.03 -6.98
CA CYS A 85 -12.85 9.10 -7.67
C CYS A 85 -14.19 9.69 -8.12
N ASP A 86 -14.58 10.86 -7.60
CA ASP A 86 -15.79 11.58 -7.97
C ASP A 86 -15.53 12.84 -8.83
N ASP A 87 -14.26 13.19 -9.06
CA ASP A 87 -13.82 14.30 -9.91
C ASP A 87 -13.18 13.78 -11.20
N ALA A 88 -13.82 14.05 -12.35
CA ALA A 88 -13.38 13.53 -13.64
C ALA A 88 -12.01 14.06 -14.06
N GLU A 89 -11.79 15.35 -13.79
CA GLU A 89 -10.64 16.10 -14.27
C GLU A 89 -9.41 15.76 -13.44
N GLU A 90 -9.57 15.66 -12.12
CA GLU A 90 -8.49 15.19 -11.23
C GLU A 90 -8.12 13.73 -11.54
N LEU A 91 -9.12 12.85 -11.71
CA LEU A 91 -8.89 11.45 -12.04
C LEU A 91 -8.24 11.24 -13.42
N GLU A 92 -8.62 12.03 -14.42
CA GLU A 92 -7.98 12.03 -15.73
C GLU A 92 -6.54 12.57 -15.67
N GLY A 93 -6.30 13.62 -14.87
CA GLY A 93 -4.97 14.09 -14.54
C GLY A 93 -4.10 13.00 -13.92
N PHE A 94 -4.66 12.21 -13.00
CA PHE A 94 -3.98 11.08 -12.38
C PHE A 94 -3.69 9.95 -13.37
N ARG A 95 -4.68 9.52 -14.17
CA ARG A 95 -4.51 8.46 -15.19
C ARG A 95 -3.45 8.82 -16.24
N ASN A 96 -3.35 10.11 -16.55
CA ASN A 96 -2.35 10.64 -17.49
C ASN A 96 -0.99 10.94 -16.81
N GLY A 97 -0.84 10.61 -15.53
CA GLY A 97 0.42 10.62 -14.79
C GLY A 97 0.72 11.89 -13.99
N ARG A 98 -0.16 12.89 -14.01
CA ARG A 98 0.12 14.28 -13.61
C ARG A 98 1.30 14.91 -14.38
#